data_AF-A0A6L8E2K4-F1
#
_entry.id   AF-A0A6L8E2K4-F1
#
_cell.length_a   1.000
_cell.length_b   1.000
_cell.length_c   1.000
_cell.angle_alpha   90.00
_cell.angle_beta   90.00
_cell.angle_gamma   90.00
#
_symmetry.space_group_name_H-M   'P 1'
#
loop_
_entity.id
_entity.type
_entity.pdbx_description
1 polymer ?
#
loop_
_entity_poly.entity_id
_entity_poly.type
_entity_poly.pdbx_seq_one_letter_code
_entity_poly.pdbx_strand_id
1 'polypeptide(L)'
;MTRRIVLTSLSELDAVRELFEDRGAVPEERALVPVIRGGGTAEREALAEAARRAGEELDRLIAGDDERRAEAGRALGRLREAASELERLRRTAHEMGEAAERAASLAESALERSAGLRAQRVAGTAGRLRTQAEAHAAALEREARALSGREDVARLLAEERREEQAVEMREELALAGRHLDGGRNDEARRLLADLEGRVGGEPELGEAFETLRRRERAAALRAAEEALGEARRLHRREPARAIDLIEAVELQGLPEDVVRHLYGCWLTACGRLGLLAAIHYRAGFARGAVLIPTEDGRWEVVSALGLRRWERGRTFPPRALRGARPLA
;
A
#
# COMPACT_ATOMS: atom_id res chain seq x y z
N MET A 1 -12.47 36.64 -27.85
CA MET A 1 -12.61 36.23 -26.44
C MET A 1 -12.84 34.74 -26.39
N THR A 2 -11.83 33.95 -26.01
CA THR A 2 -11.90 32.48 -25.99
C THR A 2 -12.40 32.03 -24.62
N ARG A 3 -13.64 31.54 -24.53
CA ARG A 3 -14.23 31.07 -23.27
C ARG A 3 -13.82 29.61 -23.06
N ARG A 4 -13.02 29.34 -22.04
CA ARG A 4 -12.54 27.98 -21.70
C ARG A 4 -13.65 27.27 -20.92
N ILE A 5 -14.23 26.23 -21.51
CA ILE A 5 -15.21 25.35 -20.85
C ILE A 5 -14.45 24.10 -20.38
N VAL A 6 -14.55 23.77 -19.10
CA VAL A 6 -13.97 22.55 -18.51
C VAL A 6 -15.13 21.63 -18.18
N LEU A 7 -15.13 20.43 -18.76
CA LEU A 7 -16.14 19.42 -18.52
C LEU A 7 -15.60 18.39 -17.54
N THR A 8 -16.39 18.10 -16.51
CA THR A 8 -16.04 17.19 -15.41
C THR A 8 -16.80 15.86 -15.48
N SER A 9 -17.79 15.74 -16.37
CA SER A 9 -18.50 14.49 -16.61
C SER A 9 -18.98 14.34 -18.06
N LEU A 10 -19.25 13.10 -18.49
CA LEU A 10 -19.82 12.78 -19.80
C LEU A 10 -21.24 13.34 -19.96
N SER A 11 -21.97 13.56 -18.88
CA SER A 11 -23.32 14.15 -18.89
C SER A 11 -23.30 15.64 -19.21
N GLU A 12 -22.25 16.36 -18.80
CA GLU A 12 -22.07 17.78 -19.14
C GLU A 12 -21.78 17.99 -20.63
N LEU A 13 -21.30 16.95 -21.32
CA LEU A 13 -21.00 16.95 -22.74
C LEU A 13 -22.26 17.16 -23.60
N ASP A 14 -23.42 16.66 -23.14
CA ASP A 14 -24.70 16.83 -23.83
C ASP A 14 -25.21 18.28 -23.75
N ALA A 15 -24.91 18.99 -22.64
CA ALA A 15 -25.29 20.39 -22.44
C ALA A 15 -24.46 21.38 -23.28
N VAL A 16 -23.25 20.99 -23.72
CA VAL A 16 -22.41 21.80 -24.63
C VAL A 16 -22.56 21.38 -26.08
N ARG A 17 -23.26 20.28 -26.37
CA ARG A 17 -23.42 19.73 -27.72
C ARG A 17 -23.99 20.75 -28.71
N GLU A 18 -24.91 21.59 -28.26
CA GLU A 18 -25.53 22.65 -29.08
C GLU A 18 -24.56 23.79 -29.45
N LEU A 19 -23.48 24.00 -28.68
CA LEU A 19 -22.44 25.00 -28.99
C LEU A 19 -21.50 24.55 -30.14
N PHE A 20 -21.57 23.27 -30.54
CA PHE A 20 -20.79 22.69 -31.62
C PHE A 20 -21.66 22.33 -32.85
N GLU A 21 -22.85 22.93 -33.00
CA GLU A 21 -23.73 22.78 -34.18
C GLU A 21 -23.17 23.41 -35.48
N ASP A 22 -21.85 23.39 -35.68
CA ASP A 22 -21.30 23.55 -37.01
C ASP A 22 -21.50 22.22 -37.76
N ARG A 23 -22.61 22.12 -38.50
CA ARG A 23 -23.00 20.97 -39.33
C ARG A 23 -22.08 20.73 -40.53
N GLY A 24 -20.85 21.22 -40.48
CA GLY A 24 -19.78 20.80 -41.36
C GLY A 24 -19.35 19.40 -40.97
N ALA A 25 -19.62 18.43 -41.85
CA ALA A 25 -19.08 17.08 -41.71
C ALA A 25 -17.58 17.18 -41.38
N VAL A 26 -17.11 16.51 -40.31
CA VAL A 26 -15.68 16.47 -39.97
C VAL A 26 -14.92 16.13 -41.26
N PRO A 27 -13.95 16.98 -41.70
CA PRO A 27 -13.17 16.69 -42.90
C PRO A 27 -12.59 15.29 -42.77
N GLU A 28 -12.72 14.45 -43.81
CA GLU A 28 -12.27 13.05 -43.79
C GLU A 28 -10.80 12.93 -43.35
N GLU A 29 -10.00 13.96 -43.67
CA GLU A 29 -8.60 14.15 -43.28
C GLU A 29 -8.35 14.16 -41.77
N ARG A 30 -9.37 14.45 -40.95
CA ARG A 30 -9.29 14.53 -39.48
C ARG A 30 -10.00 13.38 -38.78
N ALA A 31 -10.57 12.45 -39.53
CA ALA A 31 -11.26 11.30 -38.96
C ALA A 31 -10.23 10.23 -38.54
N LEU A 32 -10.17 9.94 -37.22
CA LEU A 32 -9.34 8.86 -36.67
C LEU A 32 -9.81 7.46 -37.12
N VAL A 33 -11.03 7.38 -37.64
CA VAL A 33 -11.66 6.16 -38.16
C VAL A 33 -12.37 6.57 -39.46
N PRO A 34 -12.28 5.80 -40.56
CA PRO A 34 -13.00 6.11 -41.79
C PRO A 34 -14.50 6.27 -41.51
N VAL A 35 -15.04 7.46 -41.80
CA VAL A 35 -16.47 7.76 -41.64
C VAL A 35 -17.21 7.18 -42.83
N ILE A 36 -17.90 6.06 -42.63
CA ILE A 36 -18.69 5.43 -43.69
C ILE A 36 -20.01 6.19 -43.83
N ARG A 37 -20.19 6.89 -44.95
CA ARG A 37 -21.39 7.70 -45.22
C ARG A 37 -22.45 7.00 -46.06
N GLY A 38 -22.25 5.72 -46.41
CA GLY A 38 -23.22 4.90 -47.14
C GLY A 38 -23.36 3.48 -46.60
N GLY A 39 -24.46 2.82 -46.98
CA GLY A 39 -24.78 1.44 -46.57
C GLY A 39 -24.47 0.40 -47.65
N GLY A 40 -23.74 0.78 -48.70
CA GLY A 40 -23.50 -0.04 -49.89
C GLY A 40 -22.57 -1.22 -49.64
N THR A 41 -22.75 -2.31 -50.38
CA THR A 41 -21.93 -3.53 -50.29
C THR A 41 -20.44 -3.23 -50.48
N ALA A 42 -20.10 -2.35 -51.43
CA ALA A 42 -18.71 -1.94 -51.71
C ALA A 42 -18.03 -1.20 -50.54
N GLU A 43 -18.76 -0.38 -49.78
CA GLU A 43 -18.21 0.33 -48.62
C GLU A 43 -18.01 -0.60 -47.42
N ARG A 44 -18.90 -1.58 -47.24
CA ARG A 44 -18.73 -2.66 -46.25
C ARG A 44 -17.54 -3.56 -46.61
N GLU A 45 -17.35 -3.87 -47.89
CA GLU A 45 -16.19 -4.63 -48.37
C GLU A 45 -14.89 -3.85 -48.21
N ALA A 46 -14.87 -2.55 -48.50
CA ALA A 46 -13.71 -1.69 -48.28
C ALA A 46 -13.34 -1.58 -46.79
N LEU A 47 -14.32 -1.47 -45.90
CA LEU A 47 -14.09 -1.51 -44.45
C LEU A 47 -13.53 -2.88 -44.01
N ALA A 48 -14.12 -3.97 -44.47
CA ALA A 48 -13.65 -5.31 -44.15
C ALA A 48 -12.22 -5.55 -44.64
N GLU A 49 -11.88 -5.04 -45.82
CA GLU A 49 -10.52 -5.09 -46.37
C GLU A 49 -9.53 -4.21 -45.60
N ALA A 50 -9.95 -3.02 -45.16
CA ALA A 50 -9.12 -2.18 -44.31
C ALA A 50 -8.89 -2.83 -42.93
N ALA A 51 -9.93 -3.44 -42.34
CA ALA A 51 -9.82 -4.17 -41.07
C ALA A 51 -8.93 -5.40 -41.19
N ARG A 52 -9.02 -6.17 -42.29
CA ARG A 52 -8.11 -7.29 -42.58
C ARG A 52 -6.66 -6.82 -42.67
N ARG A 53 -6.38 -5.79 -43.46
CA ARG A 53 -5.03 -5.21 -43.60
C ARG A 53 -4.47 -4.70 -42.27
N ALA A 54 -5.31 -4.06 -41.45
CA ALA A 54 -4.92 -3.62 -40.11
C ALA A 54 -4.63 -4.80 -39.18
N GLY A 55 -5.42 -5.87 -39.26
CA GLY A 55 -5.17 -7.13 -38.53
C GLY A 55 -3.85 -7.78 -38.96
N GLU A 56 -3.60 -7.92 -40.26
CA GLU A 56 -2.36 -8.47 -40.79
C GLU A 56 -1.13 -7.64 -40.42
N GLU A 57 -1.26 -6.31 -40.36
CA GLU A 57 -0.19 -5.43 -39.86
C GLU A 57 0.06 -5.64 -38.36
N LEU A 58 -1.00 -5.73 -37.55
CA LEU A 58 -0.89 -6.01 -36.12
C LEU A 58 -0.24 -7.37 -35.86
N ASP A 59 -0.64 -8.41 -36.58
CA ASP A 59 -0.06 -9.76 -36.46
C ASP A 59 1.44 -9.75 -36.81
N ARG A 60 1.83 -9.00 -37.85
CA ARG A 60 3.25 -8.80 -38.19
C ARG A 60 4.02 -8.06 -37.10
N LEU A 61 3.41 -7.04 -36.47
CA LEU A 61 4.02 -6.33 -35.34
C LEU A 61 4.17 -7.22 -34.11
N ILE A 62 3.18 -8.05 -33.79
CA ILE A 62 3.24 -9.01 -32.68
C ILE A 62 4.34 -10.04 -32.92
N ALA A 63 4.37 -10.66 -34.09
CA ALA A 63 5.42 -11.62 -34.43
C ALA A 63 6.83 -11.01 -34.35
N GLY A 64 6.99 -9.78 -34.85
CA GLY A 64 8.26 -9.05 -34.73
C GLY A 64 8.62 -8.61 -33.31
N ASP A 65 7.65 -8.44 -32.40
CA ASP A 65 7.91 -8.23 -30.98
C ASP A 65 8.31 -9.53 -30.27
N ASP A 66 7.61 -10.64 -30.56
CA ASP A 66 7.92 -11.97 -30.03
C ASP A 66 9.34 -12.42 -30.39
N GLU A 67 9.76 -12.21 -31.64
CA GLU A 67 11.13 -12.49 -32.08
C GLU A 67 12.17 -11.66 -31.31
N ARG A 68 11.91 -10.35 -31.14
CA ARG A 68 12.78 -9.45 -30.36
C ARG A 68 12.83 -9.85 -28.89
N ARG A 69 11.69 -10.24 -28.31
CA ARG A 69 11.60 -10.73 -26.93
C ARG A 69 12.37 -12.04 -26.77
N ALA A 70 12.28 -12.95 -27.73
CA ALA A 70 13.07 -14.18 -27.74
C ALA A 70 14.58 -13.92 -27.85
N GLU A 71 15.00 -12.96 -28.67
CA GLU A 71 16.41 -12.52 -28.77
C GLU A 71 16.92 -11.89 -27.49
N ALA A 72 16.15 -10.97 -26.91
CA ALA A 72 16.46 -10.35 -25.63
C ALA A 72 16.51 -11.40 -24.51
N GLY A 73 15.62 -12.39 -24.52
CA GLY A 73 15.65 -13.54 -23.61
C GLY A 73 16.92 -14.37 -23.75
N ARG A 74 17.38 -14.66 -24.96
CA ARG A 74 18.69 -15.31 -25.20
C ARG A 74 19.86 -14.46 -24.70
N ALA A 75 19.82 -13.14 -24.89
CA ALA A 75 20.83 -12.22 -24.38
C ALA A 75 20.85 -12.17 -22.85
N LEU A 76 19.69 -12.19 -22.20
CA LEU A 76 19.54 -12.30 -20.75
C LEU A 76 20.08 -13.64 -20.22
N GLY A 77 19.82 -14.75 -20.93
CA GLY A 77 20.42 -16.05 -20.62
C GLY A 77 21.95 -16.00 -20.61
N ARG A 78 22.56 -15.46 -21.67
CA ARG A 78 24.01 -15.26 -21.74
C ARG A 78 24.55 -14.35 -20.66
N LEU A 79 23.82 -13.29 -20.29
CA LEU A 79 24.21 -12.41 -19.19
C LEU A 79 24.30 -13.18 -17.86
N ARG A 80 23.32 -14.05 -17.58
CA ARG A 80 23.30 -14.89 -16.37
C ARG A 80 24.43 -15.91 -16.36
N GLU A 81 24.70 -16.55 -17.50
CA GLU A 81 25.82 -17.48 -17.67
C GLU A 81 27.16 -16.78 -17.44
N ALA A 82 27.37 -15.61 -18.07
CA ALA A 82 28.57 -14.80 -17.88
C ALA A 82 28.77 -14.38 -16.42
N ALA A 83 27.69 -14.05 -15.70
CA ALA A 83 27.75 -13.73 -14.28
C ALA A 83 28.17 -14.94 -13.42
N SER A 84 27.60 -16.12 -13.68
CA SER A 84 27.96 -17.36 -12.97
C SER A 84 29.42 -17.74 -13.22
N GLU A 85 29.88 -17.68 -14.47
CA GLU A 85 31.25 -18.02 -14.83
C GLU A 85 32.27 -17.00 -14.30
N LEU A 86 31.91 -15.71 -14.28
CA LEU A 86 32.72 -14.67 -13.67
C LEU A 86 32.98 -14.94 -12.18
N GLU A 87 31.97 -15.39 -11.43
CA GLU A 87 32.14 -15.75 -10.03
C GLU A 87 33.11 -16.93 -9.86
N ARG A 88 32.99 -17.96 -10.69
CA ARG A 88 33.89 -19.13 -10.68
C ARG A 88 35.33 -18.76 -11.00
N LEU A 89 35.55 -17.92 -12.01
CA LEU A 89 36.89 -17.47 -12.39
C LEU A 89 37.53 -16.60 -11.33
N ARG A 90 36.77 -15.72 -10.67
CA ARG A 90 37.26 -14.91 -9.54
C ARG A 90 37.69 -15.78 -8.36
N ARG A 91 36.89 -16.81 -8.03
CA ARG A 91 37.24 -17.79 -7.00
C ARG A 91 38.52 -18.55 -7.35
N THR A 92 38.62 -19.03 -8.59
CA THR A 92 39.81 -19.73 -9.11
C THR A 92 41.05 -18.83 -9.06
N ALA A 93 40.94 -17.57 -9.49
CA ALA A 93 42.03 -16.61 -9.42
C ALA A 93 42.51 -16.38 -7.98
N HIS A 94 41.58 -16.25 -7.04
CA HIS A 94 41.88 -16.11 -5.62
C HIS A 94 42.64 -17.34 -5.08
N GLU A 95 42.12 -18.55 -5.30
CA GLU A 95 42.76 -19.81 -4.88
C GLU A 95 44.16 -19.99 -5.50
N MET A 96 44.33 -19.63 -6.77
CA MET A 96 45.63 -19.65 -7.45
C MET A 96 46.60 -18.60 -6.88
N GLY A 97 46.08 -17.44 -6.44
CA GLY A 97 46.85 -16.43 -5.72
C GLY A 97 47.39 -16.97 -4.40
N GLU A 98 46.52 -17.55 -3.57
CA GLU A 98 46.93 -18.15 -2.29
C GLU A 98 47.91 -19.32 -2.48
N ALA A 99 47.72 -20.14 -3.51
CA ALA A 99 48.65 -21.22 -3.85
C ALA A 99 50.02 -20.67 -4.29
N ALA A 100 50.03 -19.59 -5.08
CA ALA A 100 51.26 -18.95 -5.52
C ALA A 100 52.05 -18.34 -4.35
N GLU A 101 51.37 -17.64 -3.43
CA GLU A 101 51.96 -17.04 -2.25
C GLU A 101 52.53 -18.08 -1.29
N ARG A 102 51.77 -19.14 -0.99
CA ARG A 102 52.26 -20.25 -0.15
C ARG A 102 53.47 -20.96 -0.78
N ALA A 103 53.44 -21.18 -2.08
CA ALA A 103 54.55 -21.81 -2.79
C ALA A 103 55.79 -20.89 -2.86
N ALA A 104 55.61 -19.57 -2.99
CA ALA A 104 56.70 -18.60 -2.92
C ALA A 104 57.35 -18.58 -1.52
N SER A 105 56.53 -18.53 -0.46
CA SER A 105 57.03 -18.58 0.92
C SER A 105 57.81 -19.87 1.20
N LEU A 106 57.29 -21.03 0.75
CA LEU A 106 58.01 -22.30 0.86
C LEU A 106 59.31 -22.29 0.05
N ALA A 107 59.34 -21.66 -1.12
CA ALA A 107 60.55 -21.56 -1.92
C ALA A 107 61.67 -20.78 -1.21
N GLU A 108 61.30 -19.75 -0.43
CA GLU A 108 62.22 -18.93 0.37
C GLU A 108 62.69 -19.64 1.64
N SER A 109 61.80 -20.40 2.30
CA SER A 109 62.09 -21.03 3.60
C SER A 109 62.57 -22.49 3.49
N ALA A 110 62.57 -23.11 2.31
CA ALA A 110 62.93 -24.52 2.14
C ALA A 110 64.42 -24.78 2.42
N LEU A 111 64.68 -25.69 3.37
CA LEU A 111 66.04 -26.15 3.69
C LEU A 111 66.65 -26.99 2.55
N GLU A 112 65.82 -27.75 1.82
CA GLU A 112 66.27 -28.50 0.65
C GLU A 112 66.16 -27.67 -0.62
N ARG A 113 67.28 -27.51 -1.34
CA ARG A 113 67.31 -26.83 -2.65
C ARG A 113 66.33 -27.43 -3.67
N SER A 114 66.12 -28.74 -3.63
CA SER A 114 65.20 -29.45 -4.53
C SER A 114 63.74 -29.09 -4.26
N ALA A 115 63.37 -28.88 -2.99
CA ALA A 115 62.05 -28.46 -2.57
C ALA A 115 61.83 -26.99 -2.92
N GLY A 116 62.82 -26.13 -2.68
CA GLY A 116 62.76 -24.71 -3.04
C GLY A 116 62.54 -24.49 -4.54
N LEU A 117 63.29 -25.18 -5.40
CA LEU A 117 63.12 -25.10 -6.86
C LEU A 117 61.75 -25.62 -7.33
N ARG A 118 61.22 -26.68 -6.69
CA ARG A 118 59.87 -27.19 -7.01
C ARG A 118 58.79 -26.19 -6.60
N ALA A 119 58.89 -25.63 -5.39
CA ALA A 119 57.97 -24.62 -4.88
C ALA A 119 57.97 -23.36 -5.76
N GLN A 120 59.14 -22.91 -6.24
CA GLN A 120 59.26 -21.79 -7.17
C GLN A 120 58.53 -22.06 -8.51
N ARG A 121 58.62 -23.29 -9.05
CA ARG A 121 57.89 -23.68 -10.28
C ARG A 121 56.37 -23.71 -10.06
N VAL A 122 55.92 -24.17 -8.90
CA VAL A 122 54.50 -24.16 -8.52
C VAL A 122 54.01 -22.73 -8.40
N ALA A 123 54.74 -21.86 -7.70
CA ALA A 123 54.41 -20.44 -7.58
C ALA A 123 54.27 -19.76 -8.95
N GLY A 124 55.24 -19.99 -9.85
CA GLY A 124 55.19 -19.44 -11.21
C GLY A 124 54.02 -19.98 -12.05
N THR A 125 53.67 -21.25 -11.89
CA THR A 125 52.52 -21.86 -12.61
C THR A 125 51.19 -21.32 -12.07
N ALA A 126 51.01 -21.30 -10.76
CA ALA A 126 49.81 -20.77 -10.11
C ALA A 126 49.63 -19.27 -10.44
N GLY A 127 50.70 -18.48 -10.44
CA GLY A 127 50.65 -17.07 -10.86
C GLY A 127 50.21 -16.86 -12.31
N ARG A 128 50.65 -17.72 -13.25
CA ARG A 128 50.18 -17.68 -14.64
C ARG A 128 48.71 -18.05 -14.76
N LEU A 129 48.27 -19.11 -14.07
CA LEU A 129 46.86 -19.53 -14.08
C LEU A 129 45.95 -18.45 -13.48
N ARG A 130 46.37 -17.79 -12.38
CA ARG A 130 45.67 -16.63 -11.83
C ARG A 130 45.51 -15.53 -12.88
N THR A 131 46.60 -15.14 -13.52
CA THR A 131 46.60 -14.07 -14.53
C THR A 131 45.66 -14.40 -15.69
N GLN A 132 45.63 -15.67 -16.13
CA GLN A 132 44.71 -16.13 -17.17
C GLN A 132 43.25 -16.08 -16.71
N ALA A 133 42.96 -16.54 -15.49
CA ALA A 133 41.62 -16.49 -14.91
C ALA A 133 41.12 -15.03 -14.76
N GLU A 134 41.98 -14.12 -14.30
CA GLU A 134 41.68 -12.68 -14.21
C GLU A 134 41.42 -12.06 -15.59
N ALA A 135 42.22 -12.41 -16.60
CA ALA A 135 42.01 -11.92 -17.96
C ALA A 135 40.68 -12.40 -18.56
N HIS A 136 40.30 -13.66 -18.32
CA HIS A 136 39.00 -14.20 -18.74
C HIS A 136 37.84 -13.56 -17.97
N ALA A 137 37.97 -13.38 -16.66
CA ALA A 137 36.99 -12.66 -15.85
C ALA A 137 36.77 -11.23 -16.37
N ALA A 138 37.85 -10.51 -16.70
CA ALA A 138 37.74 -9.16 -17.26
C ALA A 138 37.05 -9.13 -18.64
N ALA A 139 37.20 -10.18 -19.45
CA ALA A 139 36.49 -10.31 -20.72
C ALA A 139 34.98 -10.53 -20.51
N LEU A 140 34.61 -11.43 -19.61
CA LEU A 140 33.20 -11.69 -19.26
C LEU A 140 32.54 -10.47 -18.62
N GLU A 141 33.25 -9.70 -17.81
CA GLU A 141 32.72 -8.44 -17.26
C GLU A 141 32.35 -7.44 -18.36
N ARG A 142 33.18 -7.33 -19.41
CA ARG A 142 32.90 -6.44 -20.55
C ARG A 142 31.69 -6.94 -21.34
N GLU A 143 31.59 -8.24 -21.56
CA GLU A 143 30.43 -8.85 -22.21
C GLU A 143 29.15 -8.63 -21.39
N ALA A 144 29.18 -8.91 -20.09
CA ALA A 144 28.04 -8.70 -19.19
C ALA A 144 27.59 -7.23 -19.18
N ARG A 145 28.54 -6.29 -19.13
CA ARG A 145 28.21 -4.85 -19.23
C ARG A 145 27.56 -4.52 -20.58
N ALA A 146 28.09 -5.02 -21.68
CA ALA A 146 27.52 -4.80 -23.01
C ALA A 146 26.09 -5.38 -23.13
N LEU A 147 25.85 -6.58 -22.62
CA LEU A 147 24.53 -7.21 -22.61
C LEU A 147 23.55 -6.45 -21.71
N SER A 148 23.96 -6.07 -20.50
CA SER A 148 23.12 -5.30 -19.56
C SER A 148 22.79 -3.89 -20.03
N GLY A 149 23.65 -3.31 -20.89
CA GLY A 149 23.43 -1.99 -21.48
C GLY A 149 22.44 -1.98 -22.65
N ARG A 150 21.99 -3.15 -23.14
CA ARG A 150 20.95 -3.21 -24.16
C ARG A 150 19.58 -2.89 -23.56
N GLU A 151 18.83 -2.01 -24.22
CA GLU A 151 17.54 -1.54 -23.71
C GLU A 151 16.50 -2.66 -23.56
N ASP A 152 16.49 -3.61 -24.50
CA ASP A 152 15.59 -4.76 -24.51
C ASP A 152 15.82 -5.70 -23.31
N VAL A 153 17.08 -6.01 -23.01
CA VAL A 153 17.48 -6.79 -21.83
C VAL A 153 17.16 -6.05 -20.54
N ALA A 154 17.44 -4.74 -20.47
CA ALA A 154 17.12 -3.92 -19.30
C ALA A 154 15.61 -3.87 -19.03
N ARG A 155 14.79 -3.84 -20.09
CA ARG A 155 13.34 -3.88 -20.02
C ARG A 155 12.83 -5.21 -19.47
N LEU A 156 13.34 -6.35 -19.98
CA LEU A 156 12.99 -7.67 -19.45
C LEU A 156 13.38 -7.83 -17.98
N LEU A 157 14.57 -7.37 -17.58
CA LEU A 157 14.99 -7.37 -16.17
C LEU A 157 14.08 -6.52 -15.28
N ALA A 158 13.56 -5.39 -15.79
CA ALA A 158 12.63 -4.57 -15.06
C ALA A 158 11.24 -5.21 -14.95
N GLU A 159 10.81 -5.94 -15.99
CA GLU A 159 9.58 -6.73 -15.99
C GLU A 159 9.65 -7.87 -14.98
N GLU A 160 10.71 -8.68 -15.00
CA GLU A 160 10.93 -9.74 -14.00
C GLU A 160 10.92 -9.20 -12.57
N ARG A 161 11.61 -8.08 -12.31
CA ARG A 161 11.57 -7.44 -10.97
C ARG A 161 10.18 -6.98 -10.57
N ARG A 162 9.38 -6.47 -11.50
CA ARG A 162 7.99 -6.07 -11.21
C ARG A 162 7.12 -7.28 -10.92
N GLU A 163 7.31 -8.38 -11.65
CA GLU A 163 6.61 -9.64 -11.40
C GLU A 163 6.96 -10.22 -10.03
N GLU A 164 8.25 -10.24 -9.68
CA GLU A 164 8.74 -10.66 -8.35
C GLU A 164 8.13 -9.79 -7.25
N GLN A 165 8.16 -8.47 -7.40
CA GLN A 165 7.54 -7.53 -6.45
C GLN A 165 6.03 -7.73 -6.33
N ALA A 166 5.35 -8.02 -7.44
CA ALA A 166 3.91 -8.29 -7.44
C ALA A 166 3.58 -9.61 -6.72
N VAL A 167 4.42 -10.63 -6.85
CA VAL A 167 4.28 -11.89 -6.11
C VAL A 167 4.50 -11.67 -4.62
N GLU A 168 5.59 -11.00 -4.24
CA GLU A 168 5.90 -10.66 -2.85
C GLU A 168 4.76 -9.86 -2.20
N MET A 169 4.26 -8.84 -2.90
CA MET A 169 3.10 -8.05 -2.45
C MET A 169 1.87 -8.93 -2.23
N ARG A 170 1.55 -9.85 -3.14
CA ARG A 170 0.40 -10.75 -3.00
C ARG A 170 0.56 -11.68 -1.80
N GLU A 171 1.75 -12.21 -1.57
CA GLU A 171 2.03 -13.07 -0.41
C GLU A 171 1.86 -12.31 0.91
N GLU A 172 2.31 -11.07 0.96
CA GLU A 172 2.14 -10.19 2.10
C GLU A 172 0.69 -9.79 2.34
N LEU A 173 -0.05 -9.40 1.30
CA LEU A 173 -1.49 -9.15 1.40
C LEU A 173 -2.23 -10.39 1.87
N ALA A 174 -1.86 -11.58 1.40
CA ALA A 174 -2.41 -12.84 1.88
C ALA A 174 -2.09 -13.08 3.37
N LEU A 175 -0.89 -12.72 3.82
CA LEU A 175 -0.53 -12.76 5.25
C LEU A 175 -1.36 -11.77 6.08
N ALA A 176 -1.53 -10.52 5.63
CA ALA A 176 -2.44 -9.56 6.25
C ALA A 176 -3.86 -10.12 6.35
N GLY A 177 -4.37 -10.73 5.27
CA GLY A 177 -5.66 -11.42 5.24
C GLY A 177 -5.78 -12.48 6.34
N ARG A 178 -4.77 -13.34 6.51
CA ARG A 178 -4.73 -14.33 7.59
C ARG A 178 -4.73 -13.70 9.00
N HIS A 179 -4.08 -12.55 9.18
CA HIS A 179 -4.13 -11.80 10.43
C HIS A 179 -5.53 -11.24 10.70
N LEU A 180 -6.15 -10.64 9.68
CA LEU A 180 -7.52 -10.16 9.76
C LEU A 180 -8.46 -11.31 10.15
N ASP A 181 -8.38 -12.46 9.48
CA ASP A 181 -9.23 -13.62 9.73
C ASP A 181 -9.03 -14.23 11.11
N GLY A 182 -7.81 -14.14 11.64
CA GLY A 182 -7.50 -14.50 13.03
C GLY A 182 -7.86 -13.45 14.08
N GLY A 183 -8.50 -12.33 13.71
CA GLY A 183 -8.83 -11.23 14.62
C GLY A 183 -7.62 -10.42 15.12
N ARG A 184 -6.44 -10.65 14.54
CA ARG A 184 -5.17 -9.98 14.84
C ARG A 184 -5.06 -8.66 14.07
N ASN A 185 -5.97 -7.73 14.40
CA ASN A 185 -6.15 -6.47 13.66
C ASN A 185 -4.93 -5.54 13.75
N ASP A 186 -4.21 -5.55 14.89
CA ASP A 186 -3.04 -4.69 15.07
C ASP A 186 -1.85 -5.19 14.23
N GLU A 187 -1.64 -6.50 14.16
CA GLU A 187 -0.64 -7.12 13.29
C GLU A 187 -0.97 -6.88 11.82
N ALA A 188 -2.24 -7.06 11.43
CA ALA A 188 -2.69 -6.75 10.08
C ALA A 188 -2.43 -5.27 9.74
N ARG A 189 -2.74 -4.34 10.66
CA ARG A 189 -2.50 -2.91 10.44
C ARG A 189 -1.02 -2.59 10.26
N ARG A 190 -0.13 -3.16 11.08
CA ARG A 190 1.31 -2.94 10.96
C ARG A 190 1.84 -3.43 9.62
N LEU A 191 1.41 -4.62 9.20
CA LEU A 191 1.84 -5.20 7.93
C LEU A 191 1.35 -4.38 6.73
N LEU A 192 0.07 -3.98 6.73
CA LEU A 192 -0.48 -3.14 5.67
C LEU A 192 0.16 -1.75 5.61
N ALA A 193 0.51 -1.15 6.76
CA ALA A 193 1.20 0.15 6.79
C ALA A 193 2.65 0.07 6.29
N ASP A 194 3.35 -1.02 6.60
CA ASP A 194 4.70 -1.27 6.05
C ASP A 194 4.65 -1.44 4.52
N LEU A 195 3.67 -2.21 4.04
CA LEU A 195 3.46 -2.43 2.61
C LEU A 195 3.06 -1.14 1.88
N GLU A 196 2.21 -0.30 2.50
CA GLU A 196 1.85 1.03 1.99
C GLU A 196 3.07 1.93 1.80
N GLY A 197 4.00 1.90 2.76
CA GLY A 197 5.25 2.66 2.68
C GLY A 197 6.19 2.21 1.57
N ARG A 198 6.12 0.94 1.15
CA ARG A 198 6.98 0.38 0.08
C ARG A 198 6.40 0.53 -1.31
N VAL A 199 5.10 0.25 -1.49
CA VAL A 199 4.52 0.05 -2.84
C VAL A 199 3.58 1.19 -3.25
N GLY A 200 2.87 1.81 -2.30
CA GLY A 200 2.07 3.04 -2.49
C GLY A 200 1.06 3.04 -3.64
N GLY A 201 -0.24 3.08 -3.33
CA GLY A 201 -1.29 3.38 -4.33
C GLY A 201 -1.88 2.18 -5.08
N GLU A 202 -1.59 0.96 -4.63
CA GLU A 202 -2.17 -0.27 -5.19
C GLU A 202 -3.63 -0.47 -4.73
N PRO A 203 -4.56 -0.83 -5.63
CA PRO A 203 -5.98 -0.96 -5.30
C PRO A 203 -6.25 -2.09 -4.31
N GLU A 204 -5.54 -3.22 -4.41
CA GLU A 204 -5.69 -4.36 -3.49
C GLU A 204 -5.31 -3.98 -2.05
N LEU A 205 -4.34 -3.08 -1.88
CA LEU A 205 -3.96 -2.55 -0.59
C LEU A 205 -5.08 -1.68 0.01
N GLY A 206 -5.72 -0.86 -0.82
CA GLY A 206 -6.89 -0.07 -0.43
C GLY A 206 -8.06 -0.94 0.04
N GLU A 207 -8.34 -2.05 -0.67
CA GLU A 207 -9.36 -3.02 -0.28
C GLU A 207 -9.06 -3.70 1.07
N ALA A 208 -7.79 -4.05 1.31
CA ALA A 208 -7.35 -4.62 2.58
C ALA A 208 -7.54 -3.64 3.75
N PHE A 209 -7.19 -2.36 3.58
CA PHE A 209 -7.43 -1.32 4.59
C PHE A 209 -8.92 -1.09 4.85
N GLU A 210 -9.76 -1.09 3.82
CA GLU A 210 -11.21 -0.97 3.99
C GLU A 210 -11.78 -2.17 4.74
N THR A 211 -11.27 -3.37 4.48
CA THR A 211 -11.65 -4.58 5.22
C THR A 211 -11.27 -4.48 6.69
N LEU A 212 -10.05 -4.03 6.99
CA LEU A 212 -9.59 -3.76 8.35
C LEU A 212 -10.50 -2.74 9.06
N ARG A 213 -10.79 -1.59 8.42
CA ARG A 213 -11.68 -0.55 8.96
C ARG A 213 -13.09 -1.09 9.26
N ARG A 214 -13.66 -1.91 8.36
CA ARG A 214 -14.97 -2.54 8.58
C ARG A 214 -14.96 -3.45 9.80
N ARG A 215 -13.90 -4.25 9.98
CA ARG A 215 -13.77 -5.16 11.14
C ARG A 215 -13.58 -4.41 12.44
N GLU A 216 -12.78 -3.34 12.45
CA GLU A 216 -12.62 -2.47 13.62
C GLU A 216 -13.93 -1.82 14.04
N ARG A 217 -14.70 -1.28 13.09
CA ARG A 217 -16.03 -0.72 13.36
C ARG A 217 -17.00 -1.76 13.92
N ALA A 218 -16.99 -2.98 13.36
CA ALA A 218 -17.82 -4.07 13.86
C ALA A 218 -17.42 -4.50 15.29
N ALA A 219 -16.13 -4.51 15.61
CA ALA A 219 -15.64 -4.80 16.96
C ALA A 219 -16.03 -3.70 17.95
N ALA A 220 -15.88 -2.43 17.56
CA ALA A 220 -16.30 -1.29 18.38
C ALA A 220 -17.82 -1.31 18.65
N LEU A 221 -18.62 -1.65 17.63
CA LEU A 221 -20.07 -1.81 17.78
C LEU A 221 -20.41 -2.91 18.78
N ARG A 222 -19.82 -4.10 18.67
CA ARG A 222 -20.06 -5.20 19.63
C ARG A 222 -19.68 -4.79 21.05
N ALA A 223 -18.52 -4.18 21.24
CA ALA A 223 -18.08 -3.70 22.55
C ALA A 223 -19.05 -2.65 23.13
N ALA A 224 -19.57 -1.75 22.30
CA ALA A 224 -20.57 -0.76 22.68
C ALA A 224 -21.91 -1.40 23.10
N GLU A 225 -22.38 -2.42 22.37
CA GLU A 225 -23.60 -3.16 22.69
C GLU A 225 -23.46 -3.98 23.98
N GLU A 226 -22.31 -4.62 24.19
CA GLU A 226 -21.98 -5.33 25.43
C GLU A 226 -21.95 -4.38 26.62
N ALA A 227 -21.27 -3.24 26.50
CA ALA A 227 -21.22 -2.21 27.54
C ALA A 227 -22.62 -1.66 27.85
N LEU A 228 -23.45 -1.42 26.82
CA LEU A 228 -24.83 -0.99 26.99
C LEU A 228 -25.67 -2.06 27.72
N GLY A 229 -25.53 -3.32 27.35
CA GLY A 229 -26.22 -4.44 27.98
C GLY A 229 -25.88 -4.55 29.47
N GLU A 230 -24.59 -4.44 29.80
CA GLU A 230 -24.11 -4.49 31.17
C GLU A 230 -24.54 -3.25 31.97
N ALA A 231 -24.39 -2.05 31.42
CA ALA A 231 -24.83 -0.83 32.06
C ALA A 231 -26.36 -0.85 32.33
N ARG A 232 -27.16 -1.41 31.43
CA ARG A 232 -28.61 -1.61 31.65
C ARG A 232 -28.91 -2.57 32.79
N ARG A 233 -28.05 -3.55 33.09
CA ARG A 233 -28.19 -4.40 34.29
C ARG A 233 -27.84 -3.65 35.57
N LEU A 234 -26.79 -2.83 35.51
CA LEU A 234 -26.21 -2.18 36.69
C LEU A 234 -26.87 -0.86 37.08
N HIS A 235 -27.41 -0.07 36.13
CA HIS A 235 -27.83 1.33 36.37
C HIS A 235 -28.79 1.53 37.54
N ARG A 236 -29.56 0.49 37.93
CA ARG A 236 -30.49 0.58 39.07
C ARG A 236 -29.83 0.37 40.44
N ARG A 237 -28.78 -0.46 40.50
CA ARG A 237 -28.13 -0.92 41.75
C ARG A 237 -26.76 -0.28 41.95
N GLU A 238 -26.00 -0.15 40.86
CA GLU A 238 -24.65 0.40 40.81
C GLU A 238 -24.56 1.47 39.70
N PRO A 239 -25.24 2.63 39.86
CA PRO A 239 -25.29 3.66 38.83
C PRO A 239 -23.91 4.22 38.45
N ALA A 240 -23.00 4.37 39.41
CA ALA A 240 -21.63 4.83 39.14
C ALA A 240 -20.87 3.90 38.18
N ARG A 241 -20.94 2.58 38.43
CA ARG A 241 -20.30 1.58 37.58
C ARG A 241 -20.91 1.52 36.18
N ALA A 242 -22.24 1.71 36.07
CA ALA A 242 -22.90 1.80 34.77
C ALA A 242 -22.44 3.03 33.97
N ILE A 243 -22.16 4.16 34.64
CA ILE A 243 -21.59 5.35 34.01
C ILE A 243 -20.17 5.07 33.54
N ASP A 244 -19.31 4.48 34.39
CA ASP A 244 -17.93 4.16 34.04
C ASP A 244 -17.84 3.28 32.78
N LEU A 245 -18.70 2.26 32.69
CA LEU A 245 -18.77 1.39 31.51
C LEU A 245 -19.15 2.13 30.23
N ILE A 246 -20.10 3.07 30.31
CA ILE A 246 -20.57 3.81 29.13
C ILE A 246 -19.56 4.91 28.73
N GLU A 247 -18.95 5.60 29.70
CA GLU A 247 -17.95 6.63 29.42
C GLU A 247 -16.68 6.08 28.76
N ALA A 248 -16.36 4.81 28.99
CA ALA A 248 -15.24 4.13 28.34
C ALA A 248 -15.48 3.82 26.85
N VAL A 249 -16.72 3.90 26.35
CA VAL A 249 -17.05 3.59 24.95
C VAL A 249 -16.72 4.77 24.04
N GLU A 250 -15.88 4.54 23.02
CA GLU A 250 -15.67 5.53 21.94
C GLU A 250 -16.92 5.57 21.04
N LEU A 251 -17.57 6.73 21.00
CA LEU A 251 -18.82 6.93 20.28
C LEU A 251 -18.61 7.21 18.79
N GLN A 252 -17.39 7.60 18.40
CA GLN A 252 -17.09 7.97 17.03
C GLN A 252 -17.27 6.79 16.06
N GLY A 253 -18.14 6.96 15.06
CA GLY A 253 -18.37 5.97 14.01
C GLY A 253 -19.37 4.86 14.37
N LEU A 254 -20.00 4.93 15.54
CA LEU A 254 -21.09 4.03 15.91
C LEU A 254 -22.42 4.43 15.25
N PRO A 255 -23.34 3.48 15.02
CA PRO A 255 -24.71 3.76 14.57
C PRO A 255 -25.47 4.69 15.52
N GLU A 256 -26.24 5.63 14.98
CA GLU A 256 -26.93 6.68 15.75
C GLU A 256 -27.91 6.11 16.80
N ASP A 257 -28.54 4.98 16.52
CA ASP A 257 -29.46 4.30 17.42
C ASP A 257 -28.73 3.73 18.64
N VAL A 258 -27.56 3.11 18.46
CA VAL A 258 -26.72 2.61 19.56
C VAL A 258 -26.22 3.78 20.42
N VAL A 259 -25.72 4.84 19.78
CA VAL A 259 -25.25 6.05 20.49
C VAL A 259 -26.38 6.68 21.30
N ARG A 260 -27.59 6.76 20.74
CA ARG A 260 -28.78 7.26 21.45
C ARG A 260 -29.15 6.40 22.66
N HIS A 261 -29.05 5.07 22.54
CA HIS A 261 -29.32 4.16 23.65
C HIS A 261 -28.27 4.25 24.77
N LEU A 262 -26.98 4.34 24.41
CA LEU A 262 -25.89 4.57 25.35
C LEU A 262 -26.11 5.88 26.12
N TYR A 263 -26.39 6.96 25.41
CA TYR A 263 -26.64 8.27 26.00
C TYR A 263 -27.87 8.28 26.93
N GLY A 264 -28.97 7.62 26.54
CA GLY A 264 -30.15 7.49 27.39
C GLY A 264 -29.88 6.67 28.67
N CYS A 265 -29.13 5.57 28.56
CA CYS A 265 -28.72 4.76 29.70
C CYS A 265 -27.79 5.52 30.64
N TRP A 266 -26.83 6.24 30.08
CA TRP A 266 -25.91 7.12 30.81
C TRP A 266 -26.65 8.20 31.61
N LEU A 267 -27.58 8.91 30.97
CA LEU A 267 -28.36 9.96 31.63
C LEU A 267 -29.24 9.39 32.75
N THR A 268 -29.85 8.22 32.51
CA THR A 268 -30.66 7.52 33.52
C THR A 268 -29.81 7.09 34.73
N ALA A 269 -28.59 6.60 34.49
CA ALA A 269 -27.66 6.25 35.56
C ALA A 269 -27.21 7.49 36.34
N CYS A 270 -26.95 8.60 35.66
CA CYS A 270 -26.60 9.88 36.30
C CYS A 270 -27.73 10.40 37.21
N GLY A 271 -28.99 10.37 36.77
CA GLY A 271 -30.12 10.79 37.61
C GLY A 271 -30.26 9.93 38.87
N ARG A 272 -29.84 8.67 38.83
CA ARG A 272 -29.86 7.75 39.98
C ARG A 272 -28.71 7.94 40.97
N LEU A 273 -27.71 8.77 40.67
CA LEU A 273 -26.65 9.09 41.62
C LEU A 273 -27.14 9.95 42.80
N GLY A 274 -28.34 10.55 42.72
CA GLY A 274 -28.89 11.38 43.79
C GLY A 274 -28.13 12.69 44.00
N LEU A 275 -27.52 13.22 42.94
CA LEU A 275 -26.72 14.44 42.99
C LEU A 275 -27.60 15.67 43.21
N LEU A 276 -27.37 16.39 44.31
CA LEU A 276 -28.12 17.59 44.66
C LEU A 276 -27.85 18.73 43.67
N ALA A 277 -28.91 19.39 43.21
CA ALA A 277 -28.87 20.51 42.27
C ALA A 277 -28.08 20.25 40.98
N ALA A 278 -27.94 18.97 40.58
CA ALA A 278 -27.23 18.61 39.37
C ALA A 278 -27.93 19.17 38.12
N ILE A 279 -27.13 19.58 37.15
CA ILE A 279 -27.58 20.00 35.83
C ILE A 279 -27.00 19.09 34.77
N HIS A 280 -27.77 18.93 33.71
CA HIS A 280 -27.37 18.29 32.48
C HIS A 280 -27.16 19.35 31.39
N TYR A 281 -25.93 19.41 30.88
CA TYR A 281 -25.54 20.21 29.74
C TYR A 281 -25.47 19.34 28.48
N ARG A 282 -26.18 19.75 27.42
CA ARG A 282 -26.18 19.07 26.12
C ARG A 282 -25.45 19.93 25.09
N ALA A 283 -24.36 19.41 24.54
CA ALA A 283 -23.58 20.10 23.51
C ALA A 283 -23.98 19.71 22.08
N GLY A 284 -24.62 18.55 21.90
CA GLY A 284 -24.99 18.05 20.57
C GLY A 284 -25.81 16.75 20.60
N PHE A 285 -25.87 16.05 19.47
CA PHE A 285 -26.46 14.72 19.40
C PHE A 285 -25.66 13.76 20.28
N ALA A 286 -26.33 13.20 21.30
CA ALA A 286 -25.78 12.23 22.24
C ALA A 286 -24.41 12.61 22.84
N ARG A 287 -24.18 13.91 23.05
CA ARG A 287 -22.98 14.48 23.68
C ARG A 287 -23.40 15.44 24.77
N GLY A 288 -22.90 15.24 25.98
CA GLY A 288 -23.29 16.03 27.14
C GLY A 288 -22.44 15.78 28.36
N ALA A 289 -22.70 16.58 29.39
CA ALA A 289 -22.07 16.45 30.71
C ALA A 289 -23.11 16.68 31.81
N VAL A 290 -22.90 16.01 32.93
CA VAL A 290 -23.63 16.25 34.19
C VAL A 290 -22.70 16.98 35.14
N LEU A 291 -23.19 18.09 35.69
CA LEU A 291 -22.42 18.97 36.56
C LEU A 291 -23.16 19.23 37.88
N ILE A 292 -22.40 19.47 38.94
CA ILE A 292 -22.90 19.87 40.26
C ILE A 292 -22.35 21.25 40.65
N PRO A 293 -23.07 22.04 41.46
CA PRO A 293 -22.54 23.29 41.96
C PRO A 293 -21.41 23.04 42.98
N THR A 294 -20.38 23.88 42.93
CA THR A 294 -19.29 23.95 43.90
C THR A 294 -19.51 25.11 44.87
N GLU A 295 -18.82 25.11 46.02
CA GLU A 295 -18.93 26.17 47.03
C GLU A 295 -18.55 27.55 46.47
N ASP A 296 -17.62 27.61 45.51
CA ASP A 296 -17.16 28.84 44.85
C ASP A 296 -18.14 29.39 43.79
N GLY A 297 -19.35 28.82 43.69
CA GLY A 297 -20.36 29.21 42.70
C GLY A 297 -20.04 28.78 41.26
N ARG A 298 -19.03 27.93 41.06
CA ARG A 298 -18.71 27.27 39.78
C ARG A 298 -19.45 25.94 39.67
N TRP A 299 -19.41 25.33 38.49
CA TRP A 299 -20.00 24.02 38.21
C TRP A 299 -18.92 23.00 37.90
N GLU A 300 -18.89 21.89 38.62
CA GLU A 300 -17.94 20.80 38.44
C GLU A 300 -18.55 19.67 37.63
N VAL A 301 -17.81 19.16 36.64
CA VAL A 301 -18.22 17.98 35.87
C VAL A 301 -18.10 16.73 36.73
N VAL A 302 -19.22 16.02 36.90
CA VAL A 302 -19.26 14.72 37.57
C VAL A 302 -19.14 13.58 36.56
N SER A 303 -19.67 13.79 35.36
CA SER A 303 -19.70 12.78 34.31
C SER A 303 -19.85 13.46 32.96
N ALA A 304 -19.21 12.92 31.93
CA ALA A 304 -19.29 13.45 30.57
C ALA A 304 -19.24 12.32 29.53
N LEU A 305 -20.08 12.45 28.51
CA LEU A 305 -20.17 11.48 27.43
C LEU A 305 -20.00 12.17 26.07
N GLY A 306 -19.02 11.70 25.30
CA GLY A 306 -18.73 12.22 23.95
C GLY A 306 -18.17 13.64 23.89
N LEU A 307 -17.70 14.19 25.03
CA LEU A 307 -17.09 15.51 25.12
C LEU A 307 -15.59 15.40 25.45
N ARG A 308 -14.76 15.38 24.40
CA ARG A 308 -13.30 15.39 24.57
C ARG A 308 -12.90 16.63 25.38
N ARG A 309 -12.09 16.43 26.45
CA ARG A 309 -11.60 17.44 27.42
C ARG A 309 -12.55 17.84 28.55
N TRP A 310 -13.77 17.30 28.62
CA TRP A 310 -14.66 17.48 29.78
C TRP A 310 -14.48 16.31 30.73
N GLU A 311 -13.43 16.37 31.53
CA GLU A 311 -13.08 15.31 32.49
C GLU A 311 -13.74 15.57 33.84
N ARG A 312 -13.93 14.50 34.63
CA ARG A 312 -14.47 14.60 35.99
C ARG A 312 -13.59 15.53 36.84
N GLY A 313 -14.21 16.37 37.67
CA GLY A 313 -13.52 17.37 38.49
C GLY A 313 -13.23 18.69 37.78
N ARG A 314 -13.43 18.79 36.45
CA ARG A 314 -13.22 20.05 35.73
C ARG A 314 -14.32 21.06 36.06
N THR A 315 -13.95 22.31 36.35
CA THR A 315 -14.90 23.37 36.75
C THR A 315 -15.13 24.45 35.70
N PHE A 316 -16.39 24.87 35.56
CA PHE A 316 -16.84 25.87 34.58
C PHE A 316 -17.60 27.03 35.26
N PRO A 317 -17.46 28.26 34.75
CA PRO A 317 -18.27 29.37 35.22
C PRO A 317 -19.73 29.21 34.74
N PRO A 318 -20.75 29.67 35.51
CA PRO A 318 -22.16 29.52 35.13
C PRO A 318 -22.50 30.07 33.73
N ARG A 319 -21.84 31.16 33.32
CA ARG A 319 -22.05 31.80 32.01
C ARG A 319 -21.66 30.90 30.82
N ALA A 320 -20.82 29.89 31.03
CA ALA A 320 -20.38 28.95 29.99
C ALA A 320 -21.39 27.82 29.73
N LEU A 321 -22.38 27.63 30.61
CA LEU A 321 -23.33 26.52 30.58
C LEU A 321 -24.71 26.95 30.06
N ARG A 322 -24.74 27.81 29.03
CA ARG A 322 -26.01 28.25 28.42
C ARG A 322 -26.78 27.03 27.90
N GLY A 323 -28.05 26.92 28.28
CA GLY A 323 -28.93 25.84 27.85
C GLY A 323 -28.84 24.56 28.68
N ALA A 324 -28.07 24.54 29.76
CA ALA A 324 -28.13 23.46 30.74
C ALA A 324 -29.51 23.38 31.40
N ARG A 325 -29.96 22.16 31.71
CA ARG A 325 -31.26 21.88 32.31
C ARG A 325 -31.06 21.12 33.62
N PRO A 326 -32.00 21.19 34.58
CA PRO A 326 -31.93 20.32 35.75
C PRO A 326 -31.82 18.84 35.36
N LEU A 327 -30.97 18.10 36.06
CA LEU A 327 -30.93 16.65 35.99
C LEU A 327 -32.13 16.13 36.79
N ALA A 328 -33.09 15.49 36.10
CA ALA A 328 -34.27 14.90 36.72
C ALA A 328 -33.98 13.50 37.27
#